data_AF-A0A0B5D607-F1
#
_entry.id   AF-A0A0B5D607-F1
#
_cell.length_a   1.000
_cell.length_b   1.000
_cell.length_c   1.000
_cell.angle_alpha   90.00
_cell.angle_beta   90.00
_cell.angle_gamma   90.00
#
_symmetry.space_group_name_H-M   'P 1'
#
loop_
_entity.id
_entity.type
_entity.pdbx_description
1 polymer ?
#
loop_
_entity_poly.entity_id
_entity_poly.type
_entity_poly.pdbx_seq_one_letter_code
_entity_poly.pdbx_strand_id
1 'polypeptide(L)'
;MAGISEGWWRQIVKGYRTVKGGVRISVDAPADTLAAMALAVGVTPAELRRIDRGDAAASLELLLQSTPDGWDGDLSAVPDDELIAELDRRLRDRLGETAPPQLRAVARRVDPADRSTFEGD
;
A
#
# COMPACT_ATOMS: atom_id res chain seq x y z
N MET A 1 -1.04 -7.07 2.85
CA MET A 1 -0.64 -7.53 1.50
C MET A 1 0.63 -6.78 1.08
N ALA A 2 1.61 -7.42 0.46
CA ALA A 2 2.96 -6.87 0.19
C ALA A 2 3.07 -5.80 -0.92
N GLY A 3 1.98 -5.12 -1.29
CA GLY A 3 2.01 -4.09 -2.33
C GLY A 3 2.34 -4.59 -3.76
N ILE A 4 2.32 -5.90 -4.00
CA ILE A 4 2.57 -6.50 -5.32
C ILE A 4 1.35 -7.27 -5.85
N SER A 5 1.25 -7.40 -7.18
CA SER A 5 0.19 -8.20 -7.80
C SER A 5 0.34 -9.68 -7.45
N GLU A 6 -0.78 -10.37 -7.29
CA GLU A 6 -0.84 -11.80 -6.98
C GLU A 6 -0.14 -12.66 -8.06
N GLY A 7 -0.27 -12.25 -9.33
CA GLY A 7 0.44 -12.89 -10.44
C GLY A 7 1.96 -12.78 -10.32
N TRP A 8 2.46 -11.61 -9.91
CA TRP A 8 3.89 -11.39 -9.67
C TRP A 8 4.41 -12.18 -8.47
N TRP A 9 3.64 -12.23 -7.38
CA TRP A 9 3.94 -13.07 -6.21
C TRP A 9 4.16 -14.53 -6.63
N ARG A 10 3.23 -15.10 -7.40
CA ARG A 10 3.34 -16.49 -7.88
C ARG A 10 4.55 -16.74 -8.76
N GLN A 11 4.94 -15.77 -9.59
CA GLN A 11 6.11 -15.91 -10.45
C GLN A 11 7.41 -15.93 -9.64
N ILE A 12 7.51 -15.09 -8.61
CA ILE A 12 8.63 -15.08 -7.68
C ILE A 12 8.72 -16.42 -6.94
N VAL A 13 7.61 -16.92 -6.37
CA VAL A 13 7.59 -18.21 -5.65
C VAL A 13 8.02 -19.36 -6.55
N LYS A 14 7.62 -19.34 -7.82
CA LYS A 14 8.03 -20.37 -8.80
C LYS A 14 9.50 -20.25 -9.20
N GLY A 15 10.14 -19.11 -8.97
CA GLY A 15 11.52 -18.82 -9.40
C GLY A 15 11.68 -18.63 -10.90
N TYR A 16 10.58 -18.52 -11.66
CA TYR A 16 10.62 -18.28 -13.10
C TYR A 16 9.35 -17.59 -13.61
N ARG A 17 9.48 -16.88 -14.73
CA ARG A 17 8.37 -16.34 -15.52
C ARG A 17 8.42 -16.85 -16.95
N THR A 18 7.25 -17.08 -17.53
CA THR A 18 7.13 -17.39 -18.95
C THR A 18 6.93 -16.09 -19.72
N VAL A 19 7.82 -15.82 -20.67
CA VAL A 19 7.71 -14.67 -21.58
C VAL A 19 7.04 -15.07 -22.89
N LYS A 20 6.76 -14.08 -23.74
CA LYS A 20 6.19 -14.32 -25.08
C LYS A 20 7.07 -15.33 -25.85
N GLY A 21 6.43 -16.34 -26.43
CA GLY A 21 7.13 -17.45 -27.09
C GLY A 21 7.39 -18.68 -26.21
N GLY A 22 6.84 -18.73 -24.99
CA GLY A 22 6.89 -19.92 -24.12
C GLY A 22 8.22 -20.13 -23.39
N VAL A 23 9.19 -19.25 -23.59
CA VAL A 23 10.50 -19.30 -22.94
C VAL A 23 10.36 -19.00 -21.45
N ARG A 24 10.99 -19.83 -20.60
CA ARG A 24 11.08 -19.62 -19.16
C ARG A 24 12.37 -18.87 -18.83
N ILE A 25 12.25 -17.81 -18.04
CA ILE A 25 13.37 -17.02 -17.53
C ILE A 25 13.32 -17.09 -16.01
N SER A 26 14.47 -17.38 -15.40
CA SER A 26 14.61 -17.36 -13.93
C SER A 26 14.25 -15.99 -13.39
N VAL A 27 13.57 -15.97 -12.25
CA VAL A 27 13.16 -14.74 -11.56
C VAL A 27 13.88 -14.70 -10.23
N ASP A 28 14.81 -13.75 -10.12
CA ASP A 28 15.34 -13.31 -8.85
C ASP A 28 14.52 -12.12 -8.37
N ALA A 29 13.88 -12.27 -7.21
CA ALA A 29 13.10 -11.21 -6.61
C ALA A 29 14.01 -10.05 -6.19
N PRO A 30 13.68 -8.80 -6.57
CA PRO A 30 14.33 -7.61 -6.01
C PRO A 30 14.26 -7.61 -4.49
N ALA A 31 15.29 -7.08 -3.82
CA ALA A 31 15.43 -7.08 -2.36
C ALA A 31 14.17 -6.57 -1.64
N ASP A 32 13.66 -5.40 -2.04
CA ASP A 32 12.50 -4.78 -1.43
C ASP A 32 11.22 -5.60 -1.62
N THR A 33 11.07 -6.23 -2.79
CA THR A 33 9.93 -7.11 -3.06
C THR A 33 10.00 -8.35 -2.19
N LEU A 34 11.18 -8.97 -2.08
CA LEU A 34 11.37 -10.15 -1.25
C LEU A 34 11.16 -9.82 0.23
N ALA A 35 11.62 -8.66 0.69
CA ALA A 35 11.41 -8.16 2.05
C ALA A 35 9.91 -7.95 2.36
N ALA A 36 9.16 -7.33 1.44
CA ALA A 36 7.72 -7.14 1.59
C ALA A 36 6.97 -8.47 1.63
N MET A 37 7.39 -9.45 0.81
CA MET A 37 6.84 -10.80 0.85
C MET A 37 7.15 -11.49 2.18
N ALA A 38 8.41 -11.43 2.65
CA ALA A 38 8.86 -12.00 3.91
C ALA A 38 8.08 -11.44 5.11
N LEU A 39 7.89 -10.12 5.16
CA LEU A 39 7.07 -9.45 6.17
C LEU A 39 5.64 -10.01 6.20
N ALA A 40 5.02 -10.20 5.03
CA ALA A 40 3.65 -10.68 4.93
C ALA A 40 3.47 -12.14 5.35
N VAL A 41 4.53 -12.97 5.33
CA VAL A 41 4.48 -14.38 5.73
C VAL A 41 5.19 -14.67 7.06
N GLY A 42 5.72 -13.65 7.74
CA GLY A 42 6.39 -13.79 9.04
C GLY A 42 7.80 -14.37 8.99
N VAL A 43 8.49 -14.26 7.86
CA VAL A 43 9.92 -14.64 7.75
C VAL A 43 10.79 -13.54 8.36
N THR A 44 11.84 -13.93 9.09
CA THR A 44 12.73 -13.02 9.81
C THR A 44 13.96 -12.60 8.99
N PRO A 45 14.61 -11.46 9.30
CA PRO A 45 15.85 -11.05 8.64
C PRO A 45 16.98 -12.09 8.76
N ALA A 46 17.06 -12.81 9.89
CA ALA A 46 18.05 -13.86 10.08
C ALA A 46 17.88 -15.01 9.09
N GLU A 47 16.63 -15.38 8.78
CA GLU A 47 16.34 -16.45 7.83
C GLU A 47 16.71 -16.07 6.40
N LEU A 48 16.51 -14.80 6.02
CA LEU A 48 16.96 -14.27 4.73
C LEU A 48 18.50 -14.29 4.62
N ARG A 49 19.23 -13.93 5.69
CA ARG A 49 20.69 -14.01 5.71
C ARG A 49 21.20 -15.45 5.58
N ARG A 50 20.53 -16.44 6.18
CA ARG A 50 20.91 -17.86 6.08
C ARG A 50 20.88 -18.39 4.63
N ILE A 51 20.06 -17.79 3.77
CA ILE A 51 19.96 -18.14 2.35
C ILE A 51 20.69 -17.15 1.44
N ASP A 52 21.66 -16.41 1.98
CA ASP A 52 22.49 -15.43 1.25
C ASP A 52 21.71 -14.26 0.63
N ARG A 53 20.55 -13.91 1.22
CA ARG A 53 19.75 -12.74 0.84
C ARG A 53 19.88 -11.62 1.87
N GLY A 54 21.13 -11.20 2.10
CA GLY A 54 21.45 -10.10 3.01
C GLY A 54 20.89 -8.76 2.56
N ASP A 55 20.74 -8.56 1.24
CA ASP A 55 20.09 -7.42 0.62
C ASP A 55 18.61 -7.28 1.06
N ALA A 56 17.84 -8.36 0.95
CA ALA A 56 16.45 -8.40 1.37
C ALA A 56 16.31 -8.33 2.90
N ALA A 57 17.27 -8.90 3.64
CA ALA A 57 17.28 -8.79 5.10
C ALA A 57 17.39 -7.33 5.57
N ALA A 58 18.26 -6.53 4.93
CA ALA A 58 18.38 -5.10 5.23
C ALA A 58 17.09 -4.34 4.92
N SER A 59 16.46 -4.60 3.76
CA SER A 59 15.16 -4.00 3.43
C SER A 59 14.07 -4.40 4.42
N LEU A 60 14.04 -5.65 4.90
CA LEU A 60 13.07 -6.11 5.89
C LEU A 60 13.27 -5.41 7.25
N GLU A 61 14.51 -5.20 7.68
CA GLU A 61 14.81 -4.47 8.92
C GLU A 61 14.28 -3.04 8.87
N LEU A 62 14.43 -2.35 7.74
CA LEU A 62 13.85 -1.02 7.53
C LEU A 62 12.32 -1.04 7.61
N LEU A 63 11.67 -2.05 7.01
CA LEU A 63 10.21 -2.20 7.08
C LEU A 63 9.72 -2.47 8.51
N LEU A 64 10.43 -3.29 9.27
CA LEU A 64 10.10 -3.57 10.67
C LEU A 64 10.28 -2.33 11.55
N GLN A 65 11.32 -1.54 11.33
CA GLN A 65 11.53 -0.26 12.05
C GLN A 65 10.49 0.81 11.68
N SER A 66 9.99 0.78 10.43
CA SER A 66 9.00 1.74 9.92
C SER A 66 7.57 1.34 10.24
N THR A 67 7.35 0.08 10.59
CA THR A 67 6.06 -0.37 11.12
C THR A 67 6.05 0.05 12.58
N PRO A 68 5.21 1.01 13.00
CA PRO A 68 5.11 1.32 14.41
C PRO A 68 4.74 0.03 15.15
N ASP A 69 5.65 -0.44 16.01
CA ASP A 69 5.37 -1.54 16.93
C ASP A 69 4.08 -1.18 17.70
N GLY A 70 3.07 -2.03 17.57
CA GLY A 70 1.86 -1.94 18.39
C GLY A 70 0.98 -0.71 18.14
N TRP A 71 0.51 -0.49 16.92
CA TRP A 71 -0.79 0.20 16.79
C TRP A 71 -1.90 -0.74 17.27
N ASP A 72 -2.01 -0.87 18.60
CA ASP A 72 -3.08 -1.58 19.33
C ASP A 72 -4.40 -0.79 19.31
N GLY A 73 -4.50 0.24 18.47
CA GLY A 73 -5.69 1.03 18.29
C GLY A 73 -6.77 0.19 17.63
N ASP A 74 -7.66 -0.36 18.43
CA ASP A 74 -8.92 -0.89 17.94
C ASP A 74 -9.73 0.25 17.29
N LEU A 75 -9.59 0.39 15.97
CA LEU A 75 -10.34 1.36 15.18
C LEU A 75 -11.85 1.09 15.22
N SER A 76 -12.29 -0.11 15.63
CA SER A 76 -13.71 -0.42 15.77
C SER A 76 -14.35 0.30 16.96
N ALA A 77 -13.55 0.76 17.92
CA ALA A 77 -14.02 1.57 19.04
C ALA A 77 -14.23 3.04 18.67
N VAL A 78 -13.67 3.50 17.53
CA VAL A 78 -13.86 4.87 17.04
C VAL A 78 -15.07 4.87 16.09
N PRO A 79 -16.07 5.75 16.28
CA PRO A 79 -17.19 5.86 15.35
C PRO A 79 -16.70 6.18 13.93
N ASP A 80 -17.29 5.52 12.93
CA ASP A 80 -16.92 5.69 11.52
C ASP A 80 -16.93 7.16 11.07
N ASP A 81 -17.90 7.95 11.54
CA ASP A 81 -18.02 9.38 11.21
C ASP A 81 -16.80 10.20 11.67
N GLU A 82 -16.22 9.85 12.81
CA GLU A 82 -15.04 10.52 13.36
C GLU A 82 -13.78 10.15 12.56
N LEU A 83 -13.67 8.88 12.15
CA LEU A 83 -12.60 8.42 11.26
C LEU A 83 -12.67 9.08 9.88
N ILE A 84 -13.87 9.19 9.31
CA ILE A 84 -14.09 9.85 8.01
C ILE A 84 -13.75 11.34 8.11
N ALA A 85 -14.20 12.03 9.17
CA ALA A 85 -13.89 13.43 9.39
C ALA A 85 -12.38 13.68 9.54
N GLU A 86 -11.67 12.79 10.24
CA GLU A 86 -10.22 12.86 10.42
C GLU A 86 -9.46 12.60 9.10
N LEU A 87 -9.92 11.63 8.31
CA LEU A 87 -9.35 11.36 6.99
C LEU A 87 -9.52 12.57 6.06
N ASP A 88 -10.71 13.16 6.04
CA ASP A 88 -11.01 14.37 5.25
C ASP A 88 -10.18 15.57 5.70
N ARG A 89 -9.93 15.71 7.00
CA ARG A 89 -9.03 16.75 7.52
C ARG A 89 -7.60 16.54 6.99
N ARG A 90 -7.04 15.34 7.15
CA ARG A 90 -5.66 15.03 6.72
C ARG A 90 -5.47 15.12 5.22
N LEU A 91 -6.46 14.69 4.43
CA LEU A 91 -6.43 14.83 2.98
C LEU A 91 -6.46 16.30 2.57
N ARG A 92 -7.29 17.12 3.22
CA ARG A 92 -7.31 18.58 2.99
C ARG A 92 -6.00 19.25 3.37
N ASP A 93 -5.36 18.87 4.47
CA ASP A 93 -4.06 19.43 4.85
C ASP A 93 -2.98 19.07 3.83
N ARG A 94 -2.89 17.80 3.41
CA ARG A 94 -1.93 17.35 2.40
C ARG A 94 -2.17 17.95 1.01
N LEU A 95 -3.43 18.09 0.61
CA LEU A 95 -3.80 18.70 -0.67
C LEU A 95 -3.74 20.24 -0.60
N GLY A 96 -3.90 20.85 0.56
CA GLY A 96 -3.80 22.30 0.77
C GLY A 96 -2.41 22.84 0.49
N GLU A 97 -1.37 22.06 0.80
CA GLU A 97 0.03 22.42 0.58
C GLU A 97 0.51 22.28 -0.88
N THR A 98 -0.17 21.47 -1.72
CA THR A 98 0.31 21.14 -3.08
C THR A 98 -0.77 20.97 -4.16
N ALA A 99 -2.03 21.35 -3.95
CA ALA A 99 -3.05 21.17 -4.99
C ALA A 99 -2.95 22.24 -6.09
N PRO A 100 -2.78 21.85 -7.38
CA PRO A 100 -2.93 22.76 -8.50
C PRO A 100 -4.34 23.36 -8.53
N PRO A 101 -4.50 24.61 -9.02
CA PRO A 101 -5.75 25.39 -8.92
C PRO A 101 -6.98 24.69 -9.50
N GLN A 102 -6.78 23.72 -10.39
CA GLN A 102 -7.81 22.94 -11.06
C GLN A 102 -8.57 22.02 -10.09
N LEU A 103 -7.93 21.51 -9.03
CA LEU A 103 -8.56 20.67 -8.00
C LEU A 103 -9.34 21.49 -6.95
N ARG A 104 -9.08 22.80 -6.85
CA ARG A 104 -9.81 23.69 -5.93
C ARG A 104 -11.27 23.94 -6.38
N ALA A 105 -11.56 23.78 -7.67
CA ALA A 105 -12.89 23.99 -8.22
C ALA A 105 -13.86 22.83 -7.91
N VAL A 106 -13.35 21.59 -7.77
CA VAL A 106 -14.17 20.40 -7.49
C VAL A 106 -14.64 20.38 -6.03
N ALA A 107 -13.81 20.84 -5.09
CA ALA A 107 -14.16 20.89 -3.67
C ALA A 107 -15.31 21.86 -3.32
N ARG A 108 -15.66 22.80 -4.21
CA ARG A 108 -16.83 23.68 -4.01
C ARG A 108 -18.15 23.08 -4.48
N ARG A 109 -18.14 22.00 -5.25
CA ARG A 109 -19.35 21.40 -5.84
C ARG A 109 -19.97 20.30 -4.97
N VAL A 110 -19.30 19.91 -3.90
CA VAL A 110 -19.85 18.99 -2.90
C VAL A 110 -20.27 19.83 -1.69
N ASP A 111 -21.26 20.68 -1.90
CA ASP A 111 -22.03 21.24 -0.79
C ASP A 111 -23.20 20.26 -0.53
N PRO A 112 -23.25 19.58 0.63
CA PRO A 112 -24.35 18.68 0.97
C PRO A 112 -25.70 19.41 1.14
N ALA A 113 -25.75 20.75 1.06
CA ALA A 113 -26.98 21.53 1.08
C ALA A 113 -27.59 21.82 -0.32
N ASP A 114 -26.94 21.47 -1.42
CA ASP A 114 -27.48 21.71 -2.76
C ASP A 114 -28.51 20.64 -3.16
N ARG A 115 -29.78 20.88 -2.83
CA ARG A 115 -30.93 20.01 -3.15
C ARG A 115 -31.53 20.23 -4.56
N SER A 116 -30.85 20.92 -5.46
CA SER A 116 -31.43 21.28 -6.76
C SER A 116 -30.88 20.44 -7.91
N THR A 117 -31.20 19.13 -8.01
CA THR A 117 -31.07 18.42 -9.31
C THR A 117 -31.93 17.15 -9.49
N PHE A 118 -33.11 17.03 -8.87
CA PHE A 118 -34.02 15.95 -9.26
C PHE A 118 -35.48 16.42 -9.38
N GLU A 119 -35.77 17.09 -10.48
CA GLU A 119 -37.12 17.18 -11.08
C GLU A 119 -37.01 16.84 -12.58
N GLY A 120 -37.91 15.97 -13.05
CA GLY A 120 -38.16 15.58 -14.46
C GLY A 120 -37.38 14.34 -14.90
N ASP A 121 -37.99 13.23 -15.31
CA ASP A 121 -39.23 13.00 -16.08
C ASP A 121 -39.94 11.71 -15.58
#